data_AF-A0A317PT33-F1
#
_entry.id   AF-A0A317PT33-F1
#
_cell.length_a   1.000
_cell.length_b   1.000
_cell.length_c   1.000
_cell.angle_alpha   90.00
_cell.angle_beta   90.00
_cell.angle_gamma   90.00
#
_symmetry.space_group_name_H-M   'P 1'
#
loop_
_entity.id
_entity.type
_entity.pdbx_description
1 polymer ?
#
loop_
_entity_poly.entity_id
_entity_poly.type
_entity_poly.pdbx_seq_one_letter_code
_entity_poly.pdbx_strand_id
1 'polypeptide(L)'
;MTPTKTSRPRGRPRGFDPDAAIATAQHLFHARGFDRVSVSDVTDAIGINPPSFYAAFGSKAGLYAQILDRYQHNGALDLDAHLRPDRPVGQALAGLLEEAARQYVADPVATGCLVVEGTRSADDEAREAACVFQRQALEAIHGYIAARHPGEAQALTDFVGITMTGLSAVARRGQGLDRLLSTARLAGLAIAQVLPE
;
A
#
# COMPACT_ATOMS: atom_id res chain seq x y z
N MET A 1 -45.05 -26.99 -18.55
CA MET A 1 -44.06 -25.90 -18.51
C MET A 1 -44.46 -24.96 -17.40
N THR A 2 -43.83 -25.08 -16.24
CA THR A 2 -44.11 -24.26 -15.05
C THR A 2 -43.07 -23.15 -15.02
N PRO A 3 -43.46 -21.86 -14.91
CA PRO A 3 -42.48 -20.78 -14.91
C PRO A 3 -41.75 -20.72 -13.56
N THR A 4 -40.43 -20.85 -13.61
CA THR A 4 -39.52 -20.67 -12.47
C THR A 4 -39.59 -19.23 -11.97
N LYS A 5 -40.04 -19.05 -10.73
CA LYS A 5 -40.09 -17.76 -10.04
C LYS A 5 -38.69 -17.40 -9.54
N THR A 6 -38.01 -16.49 -10.23
CA THR A 6 -36.69 -15.97 -9.85
C THR A 6 -36.80 -15.21 -8.54
N SER A 7 -36.15 -15.71 -7.49
CA SER A 7 -36.03 -15.06 -6.19
C SER A 7 -35.20 -13.78 -6.30
N ARG A 8 -35.82 -12.63 -6.08
CA ARG A 8 -35.16 -11.33 -5.95
C ARG A 8 -34.28 -11.33 -4.68
N PRO A 9 -33.03 -10.85 -4.71
CA PRO A 9 -32.20 -10.80 -3.51
C PRO A 9 -32.92 -9.97 -2.42
N ARG A 10 -33.09 -10.54 -1.23
CA ARG A 10 -33.66 -9.86 -0.06
C ARG A 10 -32.57 -8.98 0.56
N GLY A 11 -32.68 -7.68 0.37
CA GLY A 11 -31.93 -6.66 1.09
C GLY A 11 -32.37 -5.27 0.65
N ARG A 12 -32.72 -4.39 1.61
CA ARG A 12 -32.90 -2.95 1.33
C ARG A 12 -31.61 -2.45 0.67
N PRO A 13 -31.66 -1.64 -0.41
CA PRO A 13 -30.45 -1.07 -0.99
C PRO A 13 -29.60 -0.45 0.11
N ARG A 14 -28.29 -0.74 0.13
CA ARG A 14 -27.36 -0.10 1.07
C ARG A 14 -27.57 1.41 0.91
N GLY A 15 -27.89 2.10 2.00
CA GLY A 15 -28.16 3.54 1.99
C GLY A 15 -26.92 4.40 1.72
N PHE A 16 -25.78 3.78 1.41
CA PHE A 16 -24.50 4.42 1.16
C PHE A 16 -23.75 3.65 0.07
N ASP A 17 -22.86 4.35 -0.62
CA ASP A 17 -21.96 3.80 -1.63
C ASP A 17 -20.73 3.15 -0.94
N PRO A 18 -20.53 1.82 -1.04
CA PRO A 18 -19.40 1.13 -0.43
C PRO A 18 -18.03 1.61 -0.93
N ASP A 19 -17.91 1.96 -2.21
CA ASP A 19 -16.62 2.35 -2.80
C ASP A 19 -16.21 3.74 -2.30
N ALA A 20 -17.17 4.66 -2.25
CA ALA A 20 -16.97 5.97 -1.63
C ALA A 20 -16.63 5.85 -0.14
N ALA A 21 -17.27 4.93 0.58
CA ALA A 21 -16.98 4.66 1.98
C ALA A 21 -15.55 4.12 2.19
N ILE A 22 -15.08 3.19 1.34
CA ILE A 22 -13.70 2.68 1.37
C ILE A 22 -12.71 3.80 1.09
N ALA A 23 -12.97 4.67 0.12
CA ALA A 23 -12.09 5.81 -0.19
C ALA A 23 -11.95 6.78 1.00
N THR A 24 -13.08 7.14 1.63
CA THR A 24 -13.08 7.99 2.84
C THR A 24 -12.32 7.35 3.99
N ALA A 25 -12.58 6.06 4.25
CA ALA A 25 -11.87 5.33 5.29
C ALA A 25 -10.37 5.20 4.98
N GLN A 26 -10.00 4.96 3.71
CA GLN A 26 -8.60 4.91 3.28
C GLN A 26 -7.86 6.18 3.67
N HIS A 27 -8.40 7.37 3.38
CA HIS A 27 -7.76 8.63 3.75
C HIS A 27 -7.57 8.74 5.27
N LEU A 28 -8.56 8.33 6.06
CA LEU A 28 -8.50 8.35 7.51
C LEU A 28 -7.42 7.40 8.07
N PHE A 29 -7.39 6.16 7.57
CA PHE A 29 -6.40 5.16 7.95
C PHE A 29 -4.99 5.53 7.49
N HIS A 30 -4.85 6.12 6.31
CA HIS A 30 -3.57 6.59 5.81
C HIS A 30 -3.04 7.73 6.68
N ALA A 31 -3.88 8.70 7.02
CA ALA A 31 -3.45 9.82 7.84
C ALA A 31 -3.05 9.44 9.28
N ARG A 32 -3.79 8.52 9.90
CA ARG A 32 -3.66 8.26 11.35
C ARG A 32 -3.02 6.91 11.69
N GLY A 33 -3.07 5.95 10.76
CA GLY A 33 -2.71 4.55 10.98
C GLY A 33 -3.87 3.72 11.56
N PHE A 34 -3.84 2.41 11.34
CA PHE A 34 -4.89 1.47 11.75
C PHE A 34 -5.24 1.52 13.24
N ASP A 35 -4.22 1.50 14.10
CA ASP A 35 -4.39 1.42 15.55
C ASP A 35 -5.04 2.66 16.16
N ARG A 36 -4.87 3.83 15.52
CA ARG A 36 -5.38 5.12 16.01
C ARG A 36 -6.77 5.48 15.49
N VAL A 37 -7.33 4.66 14.62
CA VAL A 37 -8.67 4.86 14.05
C VAL A 37 -9.63 3.86 14.67
N SER A 38 -10.68 4.36 15.32
CA SER A 38 -11.76 3.53 15.87
C SER A 38 -12.86 3.26 14.83
N VAL A 39 -13.72 2.27 15.09
CA VAL A 39 -14.93 2.06 14.27
C VAL A 39 -15.84 3.29 14.32
N SER A 40 -15.91 4.00 15.45
CA SER A 40 -16.69 5.24 15.57
C SER A 40 -16.17 6.32 14.62
N ASP A 41 -14.85 6.55 14.62
CA ASP A 41 -14.24 7.54 13.71
C ASP A 41 -14.58 7.24 12.25
N VAL A 42 -14.56 5.96 11.87
CA VAL A 42 -14.89 5.50 10.52
C VAL A 42 -16.37 5.71 10.22
N THR A 43 -17.27 5.31 11.13
CA THR A 43 -18.71 5.48 10.94
C THR A 43 -19.12 6.94 10.86
N ASP A 44 -18.50 7.80 11.66
CA ASP A 44 -18.72 9.24 11.68
C ASP A 44 -18.21 9.88 10.38
N ALA A 45 -17.05 9.47 9.88
CA ALA A 45 -16.49 9.96 8.63
C ALA A 45 -17.31 9.54 7.39
N ILE A 46 -17.86 8.32 7.38
CA ILE A 46 -18.67 7.79 6.27
C ILE A 46 -20.13 8.28 6.35
N GLY A 47 -20.64 8.58 7.55
CA GLY A 47 -22.03 8.96 7.77
C GLY A 47 -22.97 7.76 7.87
N ILE A 48 -22.53 6.64 8.46
CA ILE A 48 -23.34 5.43 8.68
C ILE A 48 -23.39 5.09 10.17
N ASN A 49 -24.33 4.23 10.57
CA ASN A 49 -24.37 3.71 11.93
C ASN A 49 -23.49 2.44 12.08
N PRO A 50 -23.05 2.09 13.31
CA PRO A 50 -22.23 0.89 13.54
C PRO A 50 -22.84 -0.43 13.02
N PRO A 51 -24.15 -0.70 13.13
CA PRO A 51 -24.73 -1.91 12.55
C PRO A 51 -24.54 -2.01 11.02
N SER A 52 -24.67 -0.89 10.30
CA SER A 52 -24.44 -0.86 8.84
C SER A 52 -22.98 -1.10 8.49
N PHE A 53 -22.05 -0.58 9.31
CA PHE A 53 -20.62 -0.83 9.16
C PHE A 53 -20.30 -2.33 9.24
N TYR A 54 -20.72 -2.99 10.32
CA TYR A 54 -20.42 -4.42 10.49
C TYR A 54 -21.12 -5.28 9.42
N ALA A 55 -22.34 -4.92 9.01
CA ALA A 55 -23.04 -5.60 7.93
C ALA A 55 -22.36 -5.44 6.56
N ALA A 56 -21.62 -4.34 6.34
CA ALA A 56 -20.95 -4.07 5.09
C ALA A 56 -19.51 -4.60 5.02
N PHE A 57 -18.76 -4.46 6.12
CA PHE A 57 -17.31 -4.68 6.15
C PHE A 57 -16.87 -5.81 7.09
N GLY A 58 -17.77 -6.33 7.92
CA GLY A 58 -17.49 -7.41 8.87
C GLY A 58 -16.71 -6.95 10.10
N SER A 59 -15.53 -6.35 9.92
CA SER A 59 -14.69 -5.85 10.99
C SER A 59 -13.86 -4.63 10.54
N LYS A 60 -13.17 -3.97 11.49
CA LYS A 60 -12.21 -2.90 11.15
C LYS A 60 -11.06 -3.43 10.29
N ALA A 61 -10.53 -4.62 10.62
CA ALA A 61 -9.52 -5.30 9.82
C ALA A 61 -10.05 -5.72 8.44
N GLY A 62 -11.31 -6.18 8.36
CA GLY A 62 -11.97 -6.52 7.09
C GLY A 62 -12.16 -5.31 6.16
N LEU A 63 -12.46 -4.13 6.71
CA LEU A 63 -12.41 -2.87 5.96
C LEU A 63 -10.98 -2.53 5.54
N TYR A 64 -10.01 -2.67 6.45
CA TYR A 64 -8.62 -2.35 6.16
C TYR A 64 -8.04 -3.22 5.04
N ALA A 65 -8.37 -4.50 4.98
CA ALA A 65 -7.99 -5.38 3.88
C ALA A 65 -8.53 -4.89 2.52
N GLN A 66 -9.80 -4.46 2.47
CA GLN A 66 -10.39 -3.87 1.26
C GLN A 66 -9.72 -2.54 0.87
N ILE A 67 -9.32 -1.75 1.86
CA ILE A 67 -8.57 -0.52 1.64
C ILE A 67 -7.19 -0.82 1.05
N LEU A 68 -6.48 -1.84 1.56
CA LEU A 68 -5.16 -2.22 1.04
C LEU A 68 -5.25 -2.72 -0.40
N ASP A 69 -6.29 -3.49 -0.73
CA ASP A 69 -6.58 -3.93 -2.10
C ASP A 69 -6.81 -2.73 -3.03
N ARG A 70 -7.66 -1.77 -2.63
CA ARG A 70 -7.86 -0.52 -3.37
C ARG A 70 -6.57 0.30 -3.48
N TYR A 71 -5.79 0.36 -2.41
CA TYR A 71 -4.54 1.13 -2.35
C TYR A 71 -3.53 0.61 -3.37
N GLN A 72 -3.41 -0.71 -3.56
CA GLN A 72 -2.50 -1.27 -4.57
C GLN A 72 -2.80 -0.81 -6.00
N HIS A 73 -4.07 -0.59 -6.34
CA HIS A 73 -4.47 -0.17 -7.69
C HIS A 73 -4.37 1.35 -7.90
N ASN A 74 -4.59 2.15 -6.85
CA ASN A 74 -4.86 3.58 -7.01
C ASN A 74 -3.96 4.51 -6.18
N GLY A 75 -3.14 3.97 -5.27
CA GLY A 75 -2.40 4.79 -4.30
C GLY A 75 -1.03 4.25 -3.92
N ALA A 76 -0.67 3.02 -4.32
CA ALA A 76 0.65 2.45 -4.18
C ALA A 76 1.54 2.83 -5.37
N LEU A 77 2.83 2.47 -5.29
CA LEU A 77 3.74 2.61 -6.41
C LEU A 77 3.34 1.63 -7.51
N ASP A 78 3.23 2.13 -8.73
CA ASP A 78 3.04 1.29 -9.91
C ASP A 78 4.34 0.55 -10.23
N LEU A 79 4.49 -0.64 -9.64
CA LEU A 79 5.68 -1.49 -9.82
C LEU A 79 5.83 -1.90 -11.29
N ASP A 80 4.74 -2.17 -12.01
CA ASP A 80 4.78 -2.62 -13.40
C ASP A 80 5.30 -1.50 -14.32
N ALA A 81 4.91 -0.25 -14.07
CA ALA A 81 5.45 0.91 -14.80
C ALA A 81 6.95 1.14 -14.55
N HIS A 82 7.45 0.82 -13.35
CA HIS A 82 8.85 1.03 -12.97
C HIS A 82 9.76 -0.13 -13.36
N LEU A 83 9.32 -1.36 -13.13
CA LEU A 83 10.04 -2.61 -13.28
C LEU A 83 9.85 -3.22 -14.67
N ARG A 84 10.05 -2.40 -15.71
CA ARG A 84 9.90 -2.85 -17.08
C ARG A 84 11.09 -3.71 -17.55
N PRO A 85 10.87 -4.82 -18.28
CA PRO A 85 11.94 -5.71 -18.74
C PRO A 85 12.99 -5.04 -19.64
N ASP A 86 12.61 -3.98 -20.37
CA ASP A 86 13.47 -3.25 -21.30
C ASP A 86 14.37 -2.20 -20.64
N ARG A 87 14.29 -2.03 -19.30
CA ARG A 87 15.14 -1.12 -18.54
C ARG A 87 16.30 -1.85 -17.87
N PRO A 88 17.51 -1.24 -17.79
CA PRO A 88 18.58 -1.74 -16.94
C PRO A 88 18.11 -1.83 -15.48
N VAL A 89 18.41 -2.96 -14.81
CA VAL A 89 17.87 -3.23 -13.45
C VAL A 89 18.26 -2.12 -12.48
N GLY A 90 19.52 -1.71 -12.46
CA GLY A 90 19.98 -0.65 -11.56
C GLY A 90 19.22 0.67 -11.74
N GLN A 91 18.97 1.07 -12.99
CA GLN A 91 18.22 2.29 -13.30
C GLN A 91 16.74 2.18 -12.92
N ALA A 92 16.13 1.01 -13.08
CA ALA A 92 14.75 0.76 -12.70
C ALA A 92 14.57 0.83 -11.17
N LEU A 93 15.46 0.18 -10.41
CA LEU A 93 15.42 0.21 -8.94
C LEU A 93 15.71 1.60 -8.38
N ALA A 94 16.69 2.32 -8.93
CA ALA A 94 16.96 3.71 -8.54
C ALA A 94 15.75 4.61 -8.79
N GLY A 95 15.13 4.49 -9.97
CA GLY A 95 13.90 5.22 -10.30
C GLY A 95 12.74 4.89 -9.36
N LEU A 96 12.57 3.61 -9.00
CA LEU A 96 11.56 3.17 -8.05
C LEU A 96 11.74 3.82 -6.66
N LEU A 97 12.97 3.87 -6.15
CA LEU A 97 13.26 4.51 -4.86
C LEU A 97 13.01 6.02 -4.88
N GLU A 98 13.35 6.69 -5.97
CA GLU A 98 13.04 8.11 -6.12
C GLU A 98 11.53 8.36 -6.21
N GLU A 99 10.79 7.50 -6.89
CA GLU A 99 9.33 7.64 -6.96
C GLU A 99 8.67 7.37 -5.61
N ALA A 100 9.16 6.36 -4.88
CA ALA A 100 8.74 6.14 -3.49
C ALA A 100 8.94 7.40 -2.64
N ALA A 101 10.09 8.07 -2.78
CA ALA A 101 10.37 9.32 -2.08
C ALA A 101 9.39 10.45 -2.43
N ARG A 102 8.98 10.58 -3.71
CA ARG A 102 7.98 11.58 -4.13
C ARG A 102 6.59 11.25 -3.60
N GLN A 103 6.16 10.01 -3.80
CA GLN A 103 4.82 9.57 -3.47
C GLN A 103 4.54 9.62 -1.96
N TYR A 104 5.51 9.24 -1.12
CA TYR A 104 5.34 9.23 0.33
C TYR A 104 5.17 10.60 0.97
N VAL A 105 5.44 11.69 0.25
CA VAL A 105 5.24 13.07 0.73
C VAL A 105 4.26 13.86 -0.14
N ALA A 106 3.65 13.23 -1.14
CA ALA A 106 2.76 13.90 -2.09
C ALA A 106 1.51 14.47 -1.41
N ASP A 107 0.97 13.76 -0.42
CA ASP A 107 -0.10 14.24 0.46
C ASP A 107 0.48 14.53 1.87
N PRO A 108 0.51 15.80 2.32
CA PRO A 108 0.98 16.18 3.65
C PRO A 108 0.19 15.55 4.80
N VAL A 109 -1.07 15.16 4.57
CA VAL A 109 -1.96 14.54 5.55
C VAL A 109 -1.84 13.02 5.51
N ALA A 110 -1.60 12.43 4.33
CA ALA A 110 -1.48 11.00 4.11
C ALA A 110 -0.05 10.59 3.71
N THR A 111 0.93 10.93 4.55
CA THR A 111 2.35 10.62 4.27
C THR A 111 2.70 9.14 4.51
N GLY A 112 3.73 8.67 3.83
CA GLY A 112 4.22 7.30 3.89
C GLY A 112 3.37 6.29 3.12
N CYS A 113 3.62 5.01 3.34
CA CYS A 113 2.95 3.89 2.70
C CYS A 113 1.98 3.19 3.67
N LEU A 114 0.72 3.03 3.25
CA LEU A 114 -0.30 2.37 4.06
C LEU A 114 0.06 0.91 4.40
N VAL A 115 0.65 0.19 3.44
CA VAL A 115 1.09 -1.21 3.63
C VAL A 115 2.18 -1.30 4.70
N VAL A 116 3.23 -0.48 4.59
CA VAL A 116 4.36 -0.46 5.55
C VAL A 116 3.89 -0.12 6.97
N GLU A 117 2.88 0.73 7.08
CA GLU A 117 2.34 1.12 8.38
C GLU A 117 1.45 0.02 8.96
N GLY A 118 0.68 -0.67 8.11
CA GLY A 118 -0.11 -1.82 8.51
C GLY A 118 0.72 -2.98 9.04
N THR A 119 1.92 -3.23 8.51
CA THR A 119 2.78 -4.35 8.96
C THR A 119 3.29 -4.19 10.40
N ARG A 120 3.12 -2.99 10.97
CA ARG A 120 3.48 -2.64 12.36
C ARG A 120 2.26 -2.54 13.28
N SER A 121 1.07 -2.84 12.78
CA SER A 121 -0.19 -2.81 13.52
C SER A 121 -0.13 -3.72 14.76
N ALA A 122 -0.74 -3.28 15.86
CA ALA A 122 -0.92 -4.11 17.05
C ALA A 122 -2.03 -5.17 16.87
N ASP A 123 -2.93 -4.95 15.92
CA ASP A 123 -3.96 -5.92 15.50
C ASP A 123 -3.39 -6.93 14.50
N ASP A 124 -3.54 -8.21 14.83
CA ASP A 124 -2.97 -9.33 14.06
C ASP A 124 -3.59 -9.49 12.68
N GLU A 125 -4.91 -9.29 12.53
CA GLU A 125 -5.59 -9.42 11.23
C GLU A 125 -5.17 -8.31 10.27
N ALA A 126 -5.12 -7.06 10.76
CA ALA A 126 -4.65 -5.93 9.98
C ALA A 126 -3.17 -6.04 9.61
N ARG A 127 -2.35 -6.53 10.56
CA ARG A 127 -0.93 -6.77 10.32
C ARG A 127 -0.71 -7.85 9.27
N GLU A 128 -1.40 -8.98 9.37
CA GLU A 128 -1.26 -10.06 8.39
C GLU A 128 -1.73 -9.61 7.00
N ALA A 129 -2.86 -8.91 6.90
CA ALA A 129 -3.34 -8.36 5.63
C ALA A 129 -2.28 -7.46 4.97
N ALA A 130 -1.66 -6.56 5.73
CA ALA A 130 -0.61 -5.70 5.21
C ALA A 130 0.68 -6.47 4.85
N CYS A 131 1.05 -7.49 5.63
CA CYS A 131 2.18 -8.35 5.33
C CYS A 131 2.00 -9.14 4.02
N VAL A 132 0.79 -9.59 3.69
CA VAL A 132 0.50 -10.23 2.39
C VAL A 132 0.88 -9.29 1.23
N PHE A 133 0.38 -8.06 1.26
CA PHE A 133 0.66 -7.07 0.22
C PHE A 133 2.14 -6.65 0.17
N GLN A 134 2.80 -6.54 1.33
CA GLN A 134 4.24 -6.27 1.38
C GLN A 134 5.04 -7.40 0.74
N ARG A 135 4.72 -8.66 1.04
CA ARG A 135 5.39 -9.84 0.46
C ARG A 135 5.23 -9.87 -1.06
N GLN A 136 4.02 -9.65 -1.57
CA GLN A 136 3.76 -9.61 -3.02
C GLN A 136 4.59 -8.53 -3.74
N ALA A 137 4.68 -7.33 -3.15
CA ALA A 137 5.51 -6.26 -3.71
C ALA A 137 7.00 -6.63 -3.75
N LEU A 138 7.51 -7.24 -2.67
CA LEU A 138 8.90 -7.70 -2.60
C LEU A 138 9.17 -8.88 -3.54
N GLU A 139 8.22 -9.80 -3.71
CA GLU A 139 8.31 -10.90 -4.67
C GLU A 139 8.37 -10.39 -6.10
N ALA A 140 7.61 -9.35 -6.45
CA ALA A 140 7.66 -8.70 -7.77
C ALA A 140 9.03 -8.05 -8.01
N ILE A 141 9.56 -7.31 -7.03
CA ILE A 141 10.91 -6.71 -7.10
C ILE A 141 11.97 -7.81 -7.24
N HIS A 142 11.88 -8.87 -6.43
CA HIS A 142 12.81 -9.99 -6.48
C HIS A 142 12.79 -10.69 -7.83
N GLY A 143 11.60 -11.02 -8.35
CA GLY A 143 11.43 -11.66 -9.65
C GLY A 143 12.00 -10.80 -10.78
N TYR A 144 11.80 -9.48 -10.73
CA TYR A 144 12.39 -8.54 -11.67
C TYR A 144 13.91 -8.61 -11.67
N ILE A 145 14.54 -8.56 -10.50
CA ILE A 145 16.01 -8.58 -10.36
C ILE A 145 16.55 -9.95 -10.79
N ALA A 146 15.97 -11.04 -10.27
CA ALA A 146 16.42 -12.41 -10.50
C ALA A 146 16.40 -12.82 -11.98
N ALA A 147 15.54 -12.22 -12.79
CA ALA A 147 15.50 -12.47 -14.23
C ALA A 147 16.81 -12.11 -14.96
N ARG A 148 17.63 -11.21 -14.41
CA ARG A 148 18.91 -10.76 -15.01
C ARG A 148 20.11 -10.89 -14.08
N HIS A 149 19.89 -10.77 -12.77
CA HIS A 149 20.91 -10.77 -11.72
C HIS A 149 20.49 -11.70 -10.56
N PRO A 150 20.41 -13.03 -10.80
CA PRO A 150 19.95 -13.98 -9.79
C PRO A 150 20.86 -14.07 -8.56
N GLY A 151 22.16 -13.75 -8.68
CA GLY A 151 23.10 -13.78 -7.55
C GLY A 151 22.87 -12.63 -6.56
N GLU A 152 22.40 -11.50 -7.05
CA GLU A 152 22.21 -10.26 -6.32
C GLU A 152 20.75 -10.05 -5.88
N ALA A 153 19.83 -10.85 -6.42
CA ALA A 153 18.38 -10.67 -6.28
C ALA A 153 17.91 -10.54 -4.83
N GLN A 154 18.34 -11.45 -3.95
CA GLN A 154 17.95 -11.41 -2.55
C GLN A 154 18.47 -10.14 -1.86
N ALA A 155 19.78 -9.89 -1.94
CA ALA A 155 20.42 -8.75 -1.27
C ALA A 155 19.87 -7.40 -1.74
N LEU A 156 19.63 -7.26 -3.05
CA LEU A 156 19.06 -6.03 -3.62
C LEU A 156 17.57 -5.87 -3.28
N THR A 157 16.81 -6.96 -3.22
CA THR A 157 15.40 -6.92 -2.77
C THR A 157 15.32 -6.45 -1.32
N ASP A 158 16.15 -7.01 -0.44
CA ASP A 158 16.22 -6.62 0.97
C ASP A 158 16.62 -5.15 1.09
N PHE A 159 17.65 -4.72 0.35
CA PHE A 159 18.10 -3.33 0.34
C PHE A 159 17.00 -2.36 -0.11
N VAL A 160 16.30 -2.66 -1.21
CA VAL A 160 15.19 -1.84 -1.72
C VAL A 160 14.03 -1.81 -0.71
N GLY A 161 13.63 -2.96 -0.19
CA GLY A 161 12.54 -3.08 0.79
C GLY A 161 12.80 -2.31 2.09
N ILE A 162 14.02 -2.43 2.63
CA ILE A 162 14.46 -1.69 3.82
C ILE A 162 14.50 -0.19 3.53
N THR A 163 15.02 0.21 2.36
CA THR A 163 15.10 1.63 1.97
C THR A 163 13.71 2.23 1.84
N MET A 164 12.78 1.56 1.15
CA MET A 164 11.38 2.02 1.03
C MET A 164 10.69 2.11 2.39
N THR A 165 10.92 1.15 3.27
CA THR A 165 10.39 1.18 4.64
C THR A 165 10.94 2.38 5.42
N GLY A 166 12.25 2.64 5.31
CA GLY A 166 12.91 3.79 5.92
C GLY A 166 12.34 5.12 5.41
N LEU A 167 12.22 5.27 4.08
CA LEU A 167 11.63 6.45 3.42
C LEU A 167 10.20 6.71 3.90
N SER A 168 9.36 5.66 3.93
CA SER A 168 7.98 5.76 4.43
C SER A 168 7.93 6.23 5.88
N ALA A 169 8.75 5.62 6.75
CA ALA A 169 8.77 5.93 8.18
C ALA A 169 9.27 7.36 8.47
N VAL A 170 10.20 7.89 7.68
CA VAL A 170 10.65 9.28 7.86
C VAL A 170 9.69 10.30 7.26
N ALA A 171 9.02 9.98 6.15
CA ALA A 171 7.96 10.81 5.57
C ALA A 171 6.85 11.08 6.60
N ARG A 172 6.43 10.01 7.29
CA ARG A 172 5.48 10.03 8.41
C ARG A 172 5.88 10.94 9.57
N ARG A 173 7.18 11.16 9.77
CA ARG A 173 7.72 12.09 10.78
C ARG A 173 7.87 13.52 10.27
N GLY A 174 7.38 13.83 9.07
CA GLY A 174 7.42 15.15 8.47
C GLY A 174 8.75 15.50 7.80
N GLN A 175 9.59 14.51 7.44
CA GLN A 175 10.75 14.81 6.60
C GLN A 175 10.32 15.19 5.19
N GLY A 176 10.82 16.32 4.71
CA GLY A 176 10.50 16.86 3.38
C GLY A 176 11.18 16.12 2.23
N LEU A 177 10.63 16.34 1.03
CA LEU A 177 11.00 15.67 -0.23
C LEU A 177 12.51 15.65 -0.49
N ASP A 178 13.21 16.77 -0.31
CA ASP A 178 14.64 16.88 -0.64
C ASP A 178 15.49 15.86 0.13
N ARG A 179 15.16 15.61 1.40
CA ARG A 179 15.90 14.64 2.23
C ARG A 179 15.63 13.19 1.81
N LEU A 180 14.39 12.90 1.42
CA LEU A 180 14.01 11.57 0.93
C LEU A 180 14.65 11.30 -0.43
N LEU A 181 14.59 12.27 -1.36
CA LEU A 181 15.26 12.16 -2.66
C LEU A 181 16.77 12.02 -2.53
N SER A 182 17.40 12.77 -1.60
CA SER A 182 18.83 12.61 -1.33
C SER A 182 19.17 11.19 -0.88
N THR A 183 18.34 10.60 -0.01
CA THR A 183 18.51 9.21 0.45
C THR A 183 18.31 8.22 -0.70
N ALA A 184 17.26 8.39 -1.49
CA ALA A 184 16.95 7.54 -2.63
C ALA A 184 18.07 7.56 -3.69
N ARG A 185 18.64 8.73 -3.98
CA ARG A 185 19.77 8.88 -4.91
C ARG A 185 21.04 8.19 -4.41
N LEU A 186 21.36 8.33 -3.12
CA LEU A 186 22.50 7.61 -2.53
C LEU A 186 22.30 6.09 -2.62
N ALA A 187 21.08 5.61 -2.38
CA ALA A 187 20.74 4.21 -2.56
C ALA A 187 20.88 3.76 -4.03
N GLY A 188 20.46 4.62 -4.98
CA GLY A 188 20.66 4.37 -6.42
C GLY A 188 22.14 4.24 -6.81
N LEU A 189 23.03 5.06 -6.25
CA LEU A 189 24.47 4.93 -6.47
C LEU A 189 25.02 3.61 -5.92
N ALA A 190 24.56 3.18 -4.74
CA ALA A 190 24.95 1.88 -4.18
C ALA A 190 24.49 0.72 -5.06
N ILE A 191 23.26 0.78 -5.58
CA ILE A 191 22.73 -0.23 -6.52
C ILE A 191 23.57 -0.27 -7.80
N ALA A 192 23.93 0.88 -8.36
CA ALA A 192 24.76 0.95 -9.57
C ALA A 192 26.18 0.38 -9.36
N GLN A 193 26.72 0.43 -8.15
CA GLN A 193 28.00 -0.21 -7.83
C GLN A 193 27.88 -1.75 -7.75
N VAL A 194 26.75 -2.27 -7.28
CA VAL A 194 26.49 -3.72 -7.22
C VAL A 194 26.16 -4.29 -8.59
N LEU A 195 25.50 -3.50 -9.44
CA LEU A 195 25.13 -3.85 -10.81
C LEU A 195 25.87 -2.96 -11.82
N PRO A 196 27.20 -3.11 -11.96
CA PRO A 196 27.92 -2.41 -13.01
C PRO A 196 27.39 -2.89 -14.37
N GLU A 197 26.96 -1.92 -15.20
CA GLU A 197 26.47 -2.18 -16.57
C GLU A 197 27.53 -2.86 -17.46
#